data_AF-A0A940CSV7-F1
#
_entry.id   AF-A0A940CSV7-F1
#
_cell.length_a   1.000
_cell.length_b   1.000
_cell.length_c   1.000
_cell.angle_alpha   90.00
_cell.angle_beta   90.00
_cell.angle_gamma   90.00
#
_symmetry.space_group_name_H-M   'P 1'
#
loop_
_entity.id
_entity.type
_entity.pdbx_description
1 polymer ?
#
loop_
_entity_poly.entity_id
_entity_poly.type
_entity_poly.pdbx_seq_one_letter_code
_entity_poly.pdbx_strand_id
1 'polypeptide(L)'
;MKKLVIILISIILFLFPLIFYLIDKYQAVNEFKDFKMILEDNIKSYDALISELIKFKDPDGYVVENNKLYYKGNIVEVNKINNGYAVIKLLSDEYELFYINNSKIYKIPKIKSNFILYDSNKKIITENNFSKEIESIFPNVKNNNITFYMGKKVYFEKVSFDNGLSAIVFVNVPTQHLLLYFLFVPLGVLFLFEFGIFEKIKSSKKGDK
;
A
#
# COMPACT_ATOMS: atom_id res chain seq x y z
N MET A 1 -13.58 -37.06 -32.12
CA MET A 1 -13.85 -36.78 -30.68
C MET A 1 -12.57 -36.65 -29.86
N LYS A 2 -11.73 -37.68 -29.69
CA LYS A 2 -10.51 -37.59 -28.85
C LYS A 2 -9.55 -36.41 -29.18
N LYS A 3 -9.37 -36.09 -30.47
CA LYS A 3 -8.52 -34.97 -30.94
C LYS A 3 -8.98 -33.60 -30.43
N LEU A 4 -10.28 -33.31 -30.60
CA LEU A 4 -10.90 -32.07 -30.14
C LEU A 4 -10.81 -31.92 -28.62
N VAL A 5 -10.99 -33.02 -27.89
CA VAL A 5 -10.89 -33.03 -26.42
C VAL A 5 -9.48 -32.67 -25.95
N ILE A 6 -8.43 -33.19 -26.58
CA ILE A 6 -7.04 -32.89 -26.19
C ILE A 6 -6.68 -31.43 -26.49
N ILE A 7 -7.06 -30.92 -27.67
CA ILE A 7 -6.85 -29.51 -28.02
C ILE A 7 -7.59 -28.60 -27.02
N LEU A 8 -8.83 -28.94 -26.67
CA LEU A 8 -9.62 -28.21 -25.68
C LEU A 8 -8.95 -28.21 -24.31
N ILE A 9 -8.47 -29.36 -23.83
CA ILE A 9 -7.77 -29.49 -22.55
C ILE A 9 -6.48 -28.65 -22.56
N SER A 10 -5.68 -28.71 -23.62
CA SER A 10 -4.45 -27.91 -23.72
C SER A 10 -4.74 -26.40 -23.72
N ILE A 11 -5.77 -25.95 -24.43
CA ILE A 11 -6.21 -24.54 -24.39
C ILE A 11 -6.61 -24.13 -22.97
N ILE A 12 -7.39 -24.98 -22.28
CA ILE A 12 -7.76 -24.73 -20.89
C ILE A 12 -6.51 -24.63 -20.02
N LEU A 13 -5.55 -25.56 -20.13
CA LEU A 13 -4.30 -25.52 -19.36
C LEU A 13 -3.50 -24.22 -19.59
N PHE A 14 -3.46 -23.70 -20.82
CA PHE A 14 -2.77 -22.44 -21.11
C PHE A 14 -3.51 -21.21 -20.59
N LEU A 15 -4.85 -21.20 -20.66
CA LEU A 15 -5.67 -20.07 -20.24
C LEU A 15 -5.92 -20.04 -18.73
N PHE A 16 -5.91 -21.19 -18.07
CA PHE A 16 -6.28 -21.32 -16.66
C PHE A 16 -5.43 -20.42 -15.75
N PRO A 17 -4.08 -20.45 -15.79
CA PRO A 17 -3.26 -19.53 -15.01
C PRO A 17 -3.58 -18.04 -15.24
N LEU A 18 -3.91 -17.65 -16.48
CA LEU A 18 -4.31 -16.28 -16.80
C LEU A 18 -5.59 -15.88 -16.07
N ILE A 19 -6.59 -16.75 -16.13
CA ILE A 19 -7.91 -16.51 -15.53
C ILE A 19 -7.77 -16.36 -14.01
N PHE A 20 -7.01 -17.24 -13.36
CA PHE A 20 -6.76 -17.11 -11.91
C PHE A 20 -6.02 -15.83 -11.56
N TYR A 21 -4.99 -15.47 -12.33
CA TYR A 21 -4.30 -14.18 -12.12
C TYR A 21 -5.24 -12.98 -12.29
N LEU A 22 -6.17 -13.01 -13.26
CA LEU A 22 -7.17 -11.96 -13.43
C LEU A 22 -8.13 -11.87 -12.23
N ILE A 23 -8.54 -13.02 -11.68
CA ILE A 23 -9.37 -13.08 -10.48
C ILE A 23 -8.62 -12.49 -9.29
N ASP A 24 -7.38 -12.90 -9.06
CA ASP A 24 -6.59 -12.34 -7.95
C ASP A 24 -6.38 -10.84 -8.11
N LYS A 25 -6.08 -10.38 -9.33
CA LYS A 25 -5.89 -8.97 -9.62
C LYS A 25 -7.17 -8.19 -9.31
N TYR A 26 -8.33 -8.75 -9.66
CA TYR A 26 -9.62 -8.16 -9.33
C TYR A 26 -9.86 -8.11 -7.80
N GLN A 27 -9.55 -9.20 -7.08
CA GLN A 27 -9.63 -9.23 -5.63
C GLN A 27 -8.70 -8.20 -4.97
N ALA A 28 -7.45 -8.10 -5.41
CA ALA A 28 -6.50 -7.11 -4.92
C ALA A 28 -7.00 -5.67 -5.14
N VAL A 29 -7.68 -5.39 -6.26
CA VAL A 29 -8.30 -4.08 -6.51
C VAL A 29 -9.47 -3.81 -5.55
N ASN A 30 -10.27 -4.82 -5.22
CA ASN A 30 -11.36 -4.66 -4.26
C ASN A 30 -10.82 -4.46 -2.83
N GLU A 31 -9.86 -5.28 -2.41
CA GLU A 31 -9.16 -5.13 -1.12
C GLU A 31 -8.55 -3.73 -1.00
N PHE A 32 -7.97 -3.22 -2.08
CA PHE A 32 -7.43 -1.87 -2.13
C PHE A 32 -8.49 -0.78 -1.86
N LYS A 33 -9.69 -0.92 -2.44
CA LYS A 33 -10.81 0.00 -2.21
C LYS A 33 -11.32 -0.09 -0.78
N ASP A 34 -11.45 -1.30 -0.24
CA ASP A 34 -11.91 -1.53 1.13
C ASP A 34 -10.92 -0.89 2.12
N PHE A 35 -9.62 -1.06 1.90
CA PHE A 35 -8.58 -0.42 2.71
C PHE A 35 -8.60 1.11 2.64
N LYS A 36 -8.88 1.68 1.47
CA LYS A 36 -9.05 3.13 1.33
C LYS A 36 -10.23 3.64 2.15
N MET A 37 -11.36 2.93 2.13
CA MET A 37 -12.55 3.28 2.92
C MET A 37 -12.26 3.17 4.43
N ILE A 38 -11.65 2.08 4.88
CA ILE A 38 -11.27 1.89 6.30
C ILE A 38 -10.29 2.99 6.75
N LEU A 39 -9.34 3.38 5.91
CA LEU A 39 -8.40 4.46 6.19
C LEU A 39 -9.13 5.80 6.37
N GLU A 40 -10.05 6.13 5.48
CA GLU A 40 -10.84 7.36 5.56
C GLU A 40 -11.64 7.44 6.86
N ASP A 41 -12.29 6.33 7.25
CA ASP A 41 -13.05 6.26 8.50
C ASP A 41 -12.16 6.36 9.74
N ASN A 42 -10.98 5.72 9.72
CA ASN A 42 -10.00 5.84 10.80
C ASN A 42 -9.52 7.28 10.99
N ILE A 43 -9.25 8.00 9.89
CA ILE A 43 -8.79 9.40 9.96
C ILE A 43 -9.92 10.31 10.44
N LYS A 44 -11.14 10.15 9.94
CA LYS A 44 -12.31 10.92 10.42
C LYS A 44 -12.55 10.70 11.92
N SER A 45 -12.48 9.45 12.37
CA SER A 45 -12.64 9.10 13.78
C SER A 45 -11.55 9.73 14.65
N TYR A 46 -10.30 9.71 14.15
CA TYR A 46 -9.18 10.33 14.85
C TYR A 46 -9.30 11.85 14.92
N ASP A 47 -9.66 12.50 13.81
CA ASP A 47 -9.91 13.96 13.77
C ASP A 47 -11.01 14.37 14.75
N ALA A 48 -12.09 13.58 14.86
CA ALA A 48 -13.16 13.82 15.81
C ALA A 48 -12.66 13.73 17.26
N LEU A 49 -11.87 12.70 17.57
CA LEU A 49 -11.26 12.51 18.89
C LEU A 49 -10.31 13.65 19.24
N ILE A 50 -9.46 14.09 18.31
CA ILE A 50 -8.56 15.22 18.53
C ILE A 50 -9.35 16.51 18.72
N SER A 51 -10.38 16.74 17.90
CA SER A 51 -11.27 17.90 18.03
C SER A 51 -11.97 17.95 19.39
N GLU A 52 -12.38 16.80 19.93
CA GLU A 52 -12.94 16.69 21.27
C GLU A 52 -11.89 16.96 22.34
N LEU A 53 -10.72 16.35 22.22
CA LEU A 53 -9.60 16.52 23.16
C LEU A 53 -9.18 18.00 23.30
N ILE A 54 -9.05 18.71 22.20
CA ILE A 54 -8.59 20.11 22.23
C ILE A 54 -9.66 21.11 22.69
N LYS A 55 -10.95 20.74 22.70
CA LYS A 55 -12.02 21.60 23.22
C LYS A 55 -11.89 21.83 24.72
N PHE A 56 -11.38 20.84 25.45
CA PHE A 56 -11.28 20.85 26.92
C PHE A 56 -9.85 21.05 27.42
N LYS A 57 -8.88 21.16 26.50
CA LYS A 57 -7.46 21.27 26.82
C LYS A 57 -6.96 22.68 26.50
N ASP A 58 -6.21 23.27 27.42
CA ASP A 58 -5.45 24.48 27.12
C ASP A 58 -4.33 24.19 26.08
N PRO A 59 -3.97 25.16 25.23
CA PRO A 59 -2.85 25.01 24.30
C PRO A 59 -1.55 24.70 25.05
N ASP A 60 -0.79 23.71 24.57
CA ASP A 60 0.54 23.43 25.11
C ASP A 60 1.60 24.44 24.62
N GLY A 61 1.26 25.22 23.59
CA GLY A 61 2.15 26.20 22.99
C GLY A 61 1.51 27.03 21.88
N TYR A 62 2.31 27.90 21.27
CA TYR A 62 1.89 28.80 20.19
C TYR A 62 2.91 28.86 19.06
N VAL A 63 2.40 28.94 17.82
CA VAL A 63 3.21 29.25 16.65
C VAL A 63 3.52 30.74 16.68
N VAL A 64 4.80 31.08 16.59
CA VAL A 64 5.34 32.44 16.59
C VAL A 64 5.84 32.76 15.17
N GLU A 65 5.95 34.04 14.83
CA GLU A 65 6.44 34.49 13.52
C GLU A 65 7.80 33.83 13.15
N ASN A 66 8.00 33.61 11.83
CA ASN A 66 9.20 33.01 11.22
C ASN A 66 9.46 31.52 11.51
N ASN A 67 8.42 30.67 11.44
CA ASN A 67 8.51 29.23 11.70
C ASN A 67 9.17 28.92 13.06
N LYS A 68 8.71 29.62 14.09
CA LYS A 68 9.14 29.39 15.47
C LYS A 68 7.96 28.90 16.29
N LEU A 69 8.24 28.09 17.29
CA LEU A 69 7.23 27.49 18.14
C LEU A 69 7.59 27.74 19.59
N TYR A 70 6.70 28.39 20.33
CA TYR A 70 6.82 28.53 21.78
C TYR A 70 6.14 27.34 22.45
N TYR A 71 6.90 26.53 23.19
CA TYR A 71 6.40 25.38 23.91
C TYR A 71 7.09 25.25 25.26
N LYS A 72 6.29 25.22 26.34
CA LYS A 72 6.75 25.08 27.73
C LYS A 72 7.95 25.98 28.08
N GLY A 73 7.90 27.26 27.72
CA GLY A 73 8.96 28.23 28.04
C GLY A 73 10.09 28.34 27.03
N ASN A 74 10.15 27.47 26.01
CA ASN A 74 11.23 27.44 25.04
C ASN A 74 10.74 27.81 23.63
N ILE A 75 11.63 28.45 22.87
CA ILE A 75 11.42 28.71 21.43
C ILE A 75 12.16 27.64 20.64
N VAL A 76 11.43 26.91 19.81
CA VAL A 76 11.95 25.86 18.93
C VAL A 76 11.84 26.34 17.49
N GLU A 77 12.95 26.28 16.76
CA GLU A 77 12.94 26.50 15.31
C GLU A 77 12.44 25.25 14.60
N VAL A 78 11.52 25.46 13.68
CA VAL A 78 10.78 24.40 13.02
C VAL A 78 10.73 24.71 11.53
N ASN A 79 10.73 23.67 10.70
CA ASN A 79 10.47 23.87 9.28
C ASN A 79 8.97 24.09 9.09
N LYS A 80 8.62 24.90 8.06
CA LYS A 80 7.26 25.19 7.56
C LYS A 80 6.12 24.56 8.38
N ILE A 81 5.50 25.37 9.24
CA ILE A 81 4.32 24.95 10.00
C ILE A 81 3.05 25.36 9.25
N ASN A 82 2.18 24.39 9.03
CA ASN A 82 0.81 24.62 8.58
C ASN A 82 -0.17 24.18 9.68
N ASN A 83 -1.42 24.65 9.61
CA ASN A 83 -2.50 24.07 10.41
C ASN A 83 -2.64 22.57 10.10
N GLY A 84 -3.04 21.79 11.10
CA GLY A 84 -3.16 20.34 11.02
C GLY A 84 -2.10 19.61 11.84
N TYR A 85 -1.70 18.43 11.37
CA TYR A 85 -0.77 17.56 12.09
C TYR A 85 0.69 17.83 11.73
N ALA A 86 1.57 17.85 12.73
CA ALA A 86 2.99 18.06 12.54
C ALA A 86 3.84 17.24 13.51
N VAL A 87 4.89 16.60 12.99
CA VAL A 87 5.94 15.96 13.80
C VAL A 87 7.08 16.95 14.01
N ILE A 88 7.32 17.31 15.26
CA ILE A 88 8.26 18.37 15.62
C ILE A 88 9.35 17.81 16.52
N LYS A 89 10.61 18.14 16.21
CA LYS A 89 11.76 17.82 17.07
C LYS A 89 11.83 18.83 18.19
N LEU A 90 11.81 18.39 19.44
CA LEU A 90 12.02 19.24 20.61
C LEU A 90 13.52 19.35 20.93
N LEU A 91 13.87 20.29 21.82
CA LEU A 91 15.25 20.53 22.28
C LEU A 91 15.88 19.32 22.97
N SER A 92 15.09 18.38 23.48
CA SER A 92 15.54 17.12 24.09
C SER A 92 15.90 16.02 23.07
N ASP A 93 16.05 16.36 21.79
CA ASP A 93 16.20 15.42 20.67
C ASP A 93 15.02 14.46 20.45
N GLU A 94 13.91 14.65 21.17
CA GLU A 94 12.71 13.84 21.02
C GLU A 94 11.75 14.43 19.99
N TYR A 95 11.24 13.60 19.09
CA TYR A 95 10.13 13.98 18.22
C TYR A 95 8.80 13.79 18.94
N GLU A 96 7.89 14.74 18.74
CA GLU A 96 6.54 14.71 19.29
C GLU A 96 5.51 15.05 18.22
N LEU A 97 4.28 14.53 18.40
CA LEU A 97 3.16 14.80 17.50
C LEU A 97 2.31 15.94 18.05
N PHE A 98 2.08 16.93 17.19
CA PHE A 98 1.27 18.09 17.50
C PHE A 98 0.11 18.24 16.52
N TYR A 99 -0.98 18.78 17.04
CA TYR A 99 -2.08 19.33 16.26
C TYR A 99 -2.06 20.85 16.38
N ILE A 100 -2.07 21.54 15.24
CA ILE A 100 -1.90 22.98 15.13
C ILE A 100 -3.20 23.57 14.59
N ASN A 101 -3.82 24.46 15.36
CA ASN A 101 -5.06 25.11 14.99
C ASN A 101 -5.03 26.59 15.37
N ASN A 102 -5.13 27.49 14.39
CA ASN A 102 -5.14 28.93 14.59
C ASN A 102 -3.97 29.41 15.46
N SER A 103 -2.75 29.00 15.09
CA SER A 103 -1.51 29.27 15.82
C SER A 103 -1.42 28.70 17.23
N LYS A 104 -2.42 27.96 17.71
CA LYS A 104 -2.36 27.19 18.96
C LYS A 104 -1.84 25.79 18.67
N ILE A 105 -1.04 25.26 19.58
CA ILE A 105 -0.43 23.95 19.43
C ILE A 105 -0.88 23.05 20.57
N TYR A 106 -1.29 21.84 20.21
CA TYR A 106 -1.75 20.82 21.12
C TYR A 106 -0.90 19.56 20.95
N LYS A 107 -0.22 19.13 22.00
CA LYS A 107 0.42 17.82 22.05
C LYS A 107 -0.67 16.75 22.08
N ILE A 108 -0.61 15.82 21.14
CA ILE A 108 -1.62 14.77 20.94
C ILE A 108 -0.96 13.39 20.99
N PRO A 109 -1.73 12.32 21.30
CA PRO A 109 -1.19 10.96 21.29
C PRO A 109 -0.74 10.56 19.87
N LYS A 110 0.15 9.58 19.78
CA LYS A 110 0.55 8.97 18.51
C LYS A 110 -0.59 8.11 17.96
N ILE A 111 -0.63 7.92 16.64
CA ILE A 111 -1.69 7.10 16.02
C ILE A 111 -1.29 5.63 16.02
N LYS A 112 -2.17 4.78 16.57
CA LYS A 112 -2.15 3.33 16.37
C LYS A 112 -2.95 3.00 15.12
N SER A 113 -2.27 2.72 14.02
CA SER A 113 -2.89 2.34 12.76
C SER A 113 -2.02 1.32 12.02
N ASN A 114 -2.68 0.42 11.30
CA ASN A 114 -2.02 -0.51 10.37
C ASN A 114 -1.59 0.20 9.07
N PHE A 115 -2.13 1.38 8.80
CA PHE A 115 -1.76 2.20 7.66
C PHE A 115 -0.54 3.05 7.97
N ILE A 116 0.25 3.37 6.93
CA ILE A 116 1.38 4.28 7.07
C ILE A 116 0.85 5.70 6.89
N LEU A 117 0.75 6.45 7.99
CA LEU A 117 0.33 7.85 8.02
C LEU A 117 1.54 8.75 8.23
N TYR A 118 1.59 9.87 7.55
CA TYR A 118 2.67 10.84 7.65
C TYR A 118 2.18 12.29 7.49
N ASP A 119 2.95 13.22 8.04
CA ASP A 119 2.66 14.66 8.01
C ASP A 119 3.12 15.34 6.71
N SER A 120 2.87 16.65 6.59
CA SER A 120 3.31 17.45 5.45
C SER A 120 4.83 17.47 5.23
N ASN A 121 5.60 17.21 6.29
CA ASN A 121 7.05 17.11 6.25
C ASN A 121 7.55 15.69 5.94
N LYS A 122 6.66 14.80 5.48
CA LYS A 122 6.96 13.41 5.13
C LYS A 122 7.41 12.54 6.31
N LYS A 123 7.14 12.96 7.55
CA LYS A 123 7.47 12.18 8.74
C LYS A 123 6.30 11.33 9.19
N ILE A 124 6.59 10.07 9.49
CA ILE A 124 5.58 9.10 9.92
C ILE A 124 5.05 9.47 11.30
N ILE A 125 3.72 9.45 11.44
CA ILE A 125 3.02 9.79 12.69
C ILE A 125 2.52 8.55 13.44
N THR A 126 2.62 7.37 12.84
CA THR A 126 2.22 6.11 13.49
C THR A 126 3.28 5.60 14.45
N GLU A 127 2.85 4.90 15.49
CA GLU A 127 3.75 4.46 16.57
C GLU A 127 4.93 3.60 16.10
N ASN A 128 4.68 2.63 15.21
CA ASN A 128 5.67 1.62 14.81
C ASN A 128 6.88 2.19 14.05
N ASN A 129 6.79 3.41 13.51
CA ASN A 129 7.86 4.05 12.75
C ASN A 129 7.91 5.57 12.96
N PHE A 130 7.48 6.00 14.15
CA PHE A 130 7.29 7.41 14.45
C PHE A 130 8.50 8.28 14.11
N SER A 131 8.28 9.45 13.52
CA SER A 131 9.24 10.46 13.08
C SER A 131 10.22 10.07 11.96
N LYS A 132 10.23 8.82 11.51
CA LYS A 132 11.06 8.42 10.36
C LYS A 132 10.51 9.06 9.09
N GLU A 133 11.42 9.42 8.18
CA GLU A 133 11.08 9.87 6.84
C GLU A 133 10.37 8.75 6.08
N ILE A 134 9.24 9.05 5.43
CA ILE A 134 8.46 8.07 4.67
C ILE A 134 9.31 7.35 3.63
N GLU A 135 10.22 8.06 2.99
CA GLU A 135 11.08 7.54 1.92
C GLU A 135 12.09 6.49 2.43
N SER A 136 12.37 6.47 3.74
CA SER A 136 13.24 5.46 4.36
C SER A 136 12.57 4.09 4.50
N ILE A 137 11.23 4.06 4.54
CA ILE A 137 10.42 2.85 4.76
C ILE A 137 9.67 2.46 3.49
N PHE A 138 9.24 3.46 2.75
CA PHE A 138 8.48 3.32 1.51
C PHE A 138 9.12 4.21 0.44
N PRO A 139 10.12 3.70 -0.29
CA PRO A 139 10.89 4.49 -1.23
C PRO A 139 9.97 5.06 -2.32
N ASN A 140 10.19 6.33 -2.67
CA ASN A 140 9.38 7.06 -3.64
C ASN A 140 9.65 6.52 -5.06
N VAL A 141 8.67 5.80 -5.64
CA VAL A 141 8.77 5.28 -7.01
C VAL A 141 8.24 6.33 -7.98
N LYS A 142 9.16 6.90 -8.76
CA LYS A 142 8.88 8.11 -9.55
C LYS A 142 7.90 7.99 -10.71
N ASN A 143 7.34 6.83 -11.05
CA ASN A 143 6.45 6.73 -12.23
C ASN A 143 5.35 5.67 -12.15
N ASN A 144 5.39 4.70 -11.22
CA ASN A 144 4.45 3.58 -11.19
C ASN A 144 3.92 3.35 -9.77
N ASN A 145 2.61 3.03 -9.66
CA ASN A 145 1.92 2.65 -8.41
C ASN A 145 2.32 1.24 -7.92
N ILE A 146 3.58 0.85 -8.09
CA ILE A 146 4.15 -0.44 -7.73
C ILE A 146 5.51 -0.21 -7.08
N THR A 147 5.75 -0.81 -5.91
CA THR A 147 7.04 -0.77 -5.23
C THR A 147 7.34 -2.10 -4.52
N PHE A 148 8.45 -2.14 -3.79
CA PHE A 148 8.76 -3.19 -2.82
C PHE A 148 8.64 -2.66 -1.40
N TYR A 149 7.90 -3.39 -0.57
CA TYR A 149 7.74 -3.11 0.84
C TYR A 149 7.90 -4.41 1.64
N MET A 150 8.78 -4.41 2.65
CA MET A 150 9.14 -5.60 3.43
C MET A 150 9.49 -6.84 2.58
N GLY A 151 10.23 -6.64 1.48
CA GLY A 151 10.65 -7.71 0.57
C GLY A 151 9.56 -8.22 -0.38
N LYS A 152 8.34 -7.67 -0.34
CA LYS A 152 7.22 -8.06 -1.23
C LYS A 152 6.90 -6.95 -2.21
N LYS A 153 6.51 -7.34 -3.42
CA LYS A 153 6.01 -6.40 -4.43
C LYS A 153 4.58 -5.98 -4.07
N VAL A 154 4.32 -4.69 -4.00
CA VAL A 154 3.02 -4.14 -3.60
C VAL A 154 2.51 -3.13 -4.63
N TYR A 155 1.19 -3.12 -4.85
CA TYR A 155 0.50 -1.97 -5.44
C TYR A 155 0.29 -0.93 -4.35
N PHE A 156 0.41 0.35 -4.67
CA PHE A 156 0.21 1.42 -3.69
C PHE A 156 -0.40 2.69 -4.28
N GLU A 157 -1.09 3.45 -3.44
CA GLU A 157 -1.56 4.80 -3.75
C GLU A 157 -1.27 5.71 -2.56
N LYS A 158 -0.88 6.95 -2.88
CA LYS A 158 -0.83 8.01 -1.90
C LYS A 158 -2.22 8.65 -1.80
N VAL A 159 -2.76 8.71 -0.60
CA VAL A 159 -3.99 9.47 -0.30
C VAL A 159 -3.60 10.69 0.53
N SER A 160 -4.00 11.88 0.09
CA SER A 160 -3.76 13.13 0.81
C SER A 160 -5.07 13.60 1.43
N PHE A 161 -5.00 14.14 2.64
CA PHE A 161 -6.15 14.63 3.41
C PHE A 161 -6.01 16.13 3.69
N ASP A 162 -7.14 16.82 3.80
CA ASP A 162 -7.19 18.27 3.99
C ASP A 162 -6.62 18.73 5.35
N ASN A 163 -6.58 17.83 6.34
CA ASN A 163 -6.02 18.06 7.67
C ASN A 163 -4.48 18.05 7.71
N GLY A 164 -3.82 18.03 6.54
CA GLY A 164 -2.36 18.01 6.42
C GLY A 164 -1.73 16.62 6.55
N LEU A 165 -2.54 15.56 6.70
CA LEU A 165 -2.06 14.19 6.67
C LEU A 165 -1.98 13.64 5.26
N SER A 166 -1.09 12.69 5.08
CA SER A 166 -1.08 11.80 3.95
C SER A 166 -0.92 10.38 4.43
N ALA A 167 -1.39 9.44 3.62
CA ALA A 167 -1.33 8.02 3.90
C ALA A 167 -0.84 7.24 2.69
N ILE A 168 -0.29 6.06 2.94
CA ILE A 168 -0.02 5.06 1.92
C ILE A 168 -0.97 3.89 2.13
N VAL A 169 -1.82 3.64 1.14
CA VAL A 169 -2.60 2.41 1.04
C VAL A 169 -1.82 1.47 0.13
N PHE A 170 -1.67 0.21 0.52
CA PHE A 170 -0.96 -0.78 -0.29
C PHE A 170 -1.58 -2.18 -0.17
N VAL A 171 -1.44 -2.97 -1.22
CA VAL A 171 -1.83 -4.39 -1.28
C VAL A 171 -0.74 -5.19 -1.98
N ASN A 172 -0.58 -6.46 -1.62
CA ASN A 172 0.42 -7.31 -2.28
C ASN A 172 0.04 -7.55 -3.75
N VAL A 173 1.03 -7.53 -4.63
CA VAL A 173 0.80 -7.96 -6.03
C VAL A 173 0.54 -9.47 -6.00
N PRO A 174 -0.59 -9.96 -6.56
CA PRO A 174 -0.88 -11.38 -6.58
C PRO A 174 -0.05 -12.06 -7.65
N THR A 175 1.11 -12.59 -7.25
CA THR A 175 2.03 -13.31 -8.14
C THR A 175 1.84 -14.82 -8.06
N GLN A 176 1.06 -15.33 -7.12
CA GLN A 176 0.93 -16.76 -6.82
C GLN A 176 0.40 -17.54 -8.02
N HIS A 177 -0.71 -17.09 -8.64
CA HIS A 177 -1.29 -17.80 -9.77
C HIS A 177 -0.52 -17.60 -11.09
N LEU A 178 0.36 -16.60 -11.18
CA LEU A 178 1.32 -16.52 -12.30
C LEU A 178 2.35 -17.66 -12.25
N LEU A 179 2.68 -18.18 -11.07
CA LEU A 179 3.60 -19.33 -10.97
C LEU A 179 2.98 -20.61 -11.55
N LEU A 180 1.66 -20.70 -11.65
CA LEU A 180 0.99 -21.84 -12.27
C LEU A 180 1.34 -21.98 -13.75
N TYR A 181 1.76 -20.91 -14.44
CA TYR A 181 2.26 -21.01 -15.81
C TYR A 181 3.44 -21.99 -15.93
N PHE A 182 4.32 -22.08 -14.93
CA PHE A 182 5.47 -22.98 -14.94
C PHE A 182 5.10 -24.46 -14.86
N LEU A 183 3.89 -24.77 -14.37
CA LEU A 183 3.38 -26.13 -14.32
C LEU A 183 2.47 -26.42 -15.51
N PHE A 184 1.49 -25.56 -15.74
CA PHE A 184 0.40 -25.80 -16.68
C PHE A 184 0.84 -25.66 -18.15
N VAL A 185 1.79 -24.78 -18.46
CA VAL A 185 2.28 -24.64 -19.84
C VAL A 185 3.09 -25.87 -20.28
N PRO A 186 4.10 -26.36 -19.53
CA PRO A 186 4.79 -27.59 -19.90
C PRO A 186 3.86 -28.81 -19.99
N LEU A 187 2.90 -28.93 -19.08
CA LEU A 187 1.86 -29.97 -19.14
C LEU A 187 1.03 -29.86 -20.42
N GLY A 188 0.54 -28.66 -20.75
CA GLY A 188 -0.22 -28.40 -21.97
C GLY A 188 0.55 -28.74 -23.25
N VAL A 189 1.85 -28.42 -23.29
CA VAL A 189 2.76 -28.78 -24.39
C VAL A 189 2.97 -30.29 -24.46
N LEU A 190 3.15 -30.98 -23.33
CA LEU A 190 3.31 -32.43 -23.27
C LEU A 190 2.07 -33.15 -23.80
N PHE A 191 0.86 -32.69 -23.43
CA PHE A 191 -0.39 -33.24 -23.98
C PHE A 191 -0.48 -33.09 -25.50
N LEU A 192 -0.05 -31.95 -26.06
CA LEU A 192 -0.01 -31.75 -27.51
C LEU A 192 1.06 -32.62 -28.20
N PHE A 193 2.21 -32.78 -27.56
CA PHE A 193 3.33 -33.58 -28.07
C PHE A 193 3.00 -35.07 -28.13
N GLU A 194 2.53 -35.66 -27.02
CA GLU A 194 2.08 -37.05 -26.95
C GLU A 194 1.02 -37.33 -28.02
N PHE A 195 0.07 -36.42 -28.18
CA PHE A 195 -0.95 -36.54 -29.21
C PHE A 195 -0.37 -36.58 -30.64
N GLY A 196 0.60 -35.72 -30.96
CA GLY A 196 1.30 -35.72 -32.25
C GLY A 196 2.04 -37.03 -32.52
N ILE A 197 2.66 -37.62 -31.50
CA ILE A 197 3.31 -38.95 -31.60
C ILE A 197 2.28 -40.05 -31.87
N PHE A 198 1.18 -40.08 -31.11
CA PHE A 198 0.12 -41.08 -31.31
C PHE A 198 -0.52 -41.00 -32.69
N GLU A 199 -0.68 -39.81 -33.25
CA GLU A 199 -1.14 -39.65 -34.64
C GLU A 199 -0.15 -40.18 -35.66
N LYS A 200 1.14 -39.88 -35.48
CA LYS A 200 2.22 -40.35 -36.38
C LYS A 200 2.34 -41.88 -36.40
N ILE A 201 2.19 -42.54 -35.25
CA ILE A 201 2.20 -44.01 -35.14
C ILE A 201 0.96 -44.62 -35.80
N LYS A 202 -0.20 -43.95 -35.71
CA LYS A 202 -1.44 -44.45 -36.30
C LYS A 202 -1.49 -44.26 -37.81
N SER A 203 -0.85 -43.21 -38.36
CA SER A 203 -0.73 -43.02 -39.80
C SER A 203 0.26 -43.99 -40.43
N SER A 204 1.40 -44.30 -39.78
CA SER A 204 2.36 -45.28 -40.30
C SER A 204 1.74 -46.68 -40.43
N LYS A 205 0.95 -47.11 -39.43
CA LYS A 205 0.23 -48.40 -39.46
C LYS A 205 -0.87 -48.51 -40.53
N LYS A 206 -1.28 -47.40 -41.16
CA LYS A 206 -2.27 -47.39 -42.26
C LYS A 206 -1.63 -47.41 -43.64
N GLY A 207 -0.34 -47.08 -43.76
CA GLY A 207 0.40 -47.12 -45.03
C GLY A 207 0.93 -48.50 -45.40
N ASP A 208 0.99 -49.43 -44.43
CA ASP A 208 1.48 -50.81 -44.63
C ASP A 208 0.34 -51.84 -44.89
N LYS A 209 -0.79 -51.40 -45.47
CA LYS A 209 -1.91 -52.28 -45.85
C LYS A 209 -2.30 -52.11 -47.31
#